data_AF-A0A401PIY5-F1
#
_entry.id   AF-A0A401PIY5-F1
#
_cell.length_a   1.000
_cell.length_b   1.000
_cell.length_c   1.000
_cell.angle_alpha   90.00
_cell.angle_beta   90.00
_cell.angle_gamma   90.00
#
_symmetry.space_group_name_H-M   'P 1'
#
loop_
_entity.id
_entity.type
_entity.pdbx_description
1 polymer ?
#
loop_
_entity_poly.entity_id
_entity_poly.type
_entity_poly.pdbx_seq_one_letter_code
_entity_poly.pdbx_strand_id
1 'polypeptide(L)'
;MATGTRATGGDQQQPPAMSEEQQEDGTFYLQQVTITEESEDDYQYEEIPADDDISILEGDESLENIVKTIEQQNEDLKATAQADDLFPARPVSQRPEVVDDFLRNFLITMGMMKTLDCFQTEWYEMLQKGSLKLQDVGFVPDVYAQNQLLEHEVKNVKKDLEDCKITTNTASETLIKLRKERDFHRMHHKRVAQEKNRLINDIKRLKKHYASFEPTLSKIKEKYNAAIKQKMLTSLERDRALVQMSGLQAALRAIECGCDFPVAMTSGYKGHSECRKDGPSHRALAEARAIAEARE
;
A
#
# COMPACT_ATOMS: atom_id res chain seq x y z
N MET A 1 -40.31 72.95 54.73
CA MET A 1 -39.32 72.56 55.75
C MET A 1 -38.26 71.70 55.08
N ALA A 2 -37.00 71.97 55.41
CA ALA A 2 -35.77 71.22 55.12
C ALA A 2 -35.31 71.04 53.66
N THR A 3 -34.42 71.96 53.26
CA THR A 3 -33.34 71.79 52.26
C THR A 3 -32.04 71.35 52.97
N GLY A 4 -31.14 70.64 52.26
CA GLY A 4 -29.75 70.36 52.68
C GLY A 4 -29.20 69.05 52.10
N THR A 5 -28.58 69.04 50.90
CA THR A 5 -27.12 69.21 50.62
C THR A 5 -26.25 67.98 50.92
N ARG A 6 -25.57 67.44 49.88
CA ARG A 6 -24.10 67.12 49.77
C ARG A 6 -23.86 66.13 48.60
N ALA A 7 -23.40 66.56 47.42
CA ALA A 7 -22.01 66.87 46.98
C ALA A 7 -21.13 65.60 46.81
N THR A 8 -20.87 65.12 45.58
CA THR A 8 -19.79 65.46 44.61
C THR A 8 -18.56 64.56 44.72
N GLY A 9 -18.06 64.07 43.59
CA GLY A 9 -16.68 63.59 43.45
C GLY A 9 -16.51 62.52 42.37
N GLY A 10 -16.16 62.96 41.15
CA GLY A 10 -15.50 62.11 40.15
C GLY A 10 -14.00 62.40 40.14
N ASP A 11 -13.20 61.37 39.88
CA ASP A 11 -11.77 61.39 39.54
C ASP A 11 -11.53 60.12 38.70
N GLN A 12 -11.27 60.22 37.39
CA GLN A 12 -9.97 60.44 36.74
C GLN A 12 -8.93 59.33 36.94
N GLN A 13 -8.48 58.84 35.78
CA GLN A 13 -7.54 57.75 35.54
C GLN A 13 -6.17 57.93 36.21
N GLN A 14 -5.63 56.80 36.69
CA GLN A 14 -4.19 56.53 36.77
C GLN A 14 -3.90 55.15 36.10
N PRO A 15 -2.80 55.00 35.35
CA PRO A 15 -2.47 53.78 34.63
C PRO A 15 -1.82 52.73 35.55
N PRO A 16 -1.98 51.42 35.30
CA PRO A 16 -1.24 50.40 36.03
C PRO A 16 0.21 50.33 35.53
N ALA A 17 1.11 50.21 36.50
CA ALA A 17 2.55 50.12 36.33
C ALA A 17 2.97 48.82 35.62
N MET A 18 4.01 48.96 34.79
CA MET A 18 4.80 47.90 34.18
C MET A 18 5.23 46.87 35.24
N SER A 19 4.73 45.64 35.11
CA SER A 19 5.29 44.49 35.81
C SER A 19 6.11 43.72 34.79
N GLU A 20 7.42 43.66 35.03
CA GLU A 20 8.35 42.82 34.28
C GLU A 20 7.85 41.37 34.33
N GLU A 21 7.39 40.85 33.18
CA GLU A 21 7.21 39.41 33.02
C GLU A 21 8.60 38.78 33.01
N GLN A 22 9.00 38.36 34.21
CA GLN A 22 10.04 37.38 34.41
C GLN A 22 9.74 36.21 33.49
N GLN A 23 10.71 35.91 32.64
CA GLN A 23 10.71 34.75 31.77
C GLN A 23 10.73 33.52 32.69
N GLU A 24 9.55 33.06 33.09
CA GLU A 24 9.39 31.82 33.84
C GLU A 24 9.96 30.70 32.96
N ASP A 25 11.06 30.14 33.43
CA ASP A 25 11.73 28.99 32.86
C ASP A 25 10.75 27.81 32.92
N GLY A 26 9.98 27.67 31.84
CA GLY A 26 8.91 26.69 31.72
C GLY A 26 9.50 25.30 31.90
N THR A 27 9.21 24.69 33.05
CA THR A 27 9.57 23.29 33.31
C THR A 27 8.83 22.42 32.31
N PHE A 28 9.54 21.89 31.32
CA PHE A 28 8.97 20.96 30.35
C PHE A 28 8.79 19.59 31.00
N TYR A 29 7.56 19.10 31.02
CA TYR A 29 7.25 17.75 31.46
C TYR A 29 7.08 16.85 30.24
N LEU A 30 7.77 15.70 30.24
CA LEU A 30 7.53 14.65 29.28
C LEU A 30 6.16 14.03 29.56
N GLN A 31 5.18 14.34 28.70
CA GLN A 31 3.89 13.66 28.74
C GLN A 31 4.09 12.22 28.26
N GLN A 32 3.96 11.26 29.18
CA GLN A 32 3.91 9.86 28.83
C GLN A 32 2.63 9.60 28.03
N VAL A 33 2.75 9.63 26.70
CA VAL A 33 1.70 9.15 25.80
C VAL A 33 1.78 7.63 25.81
N THR A 34 0.91 6.99 26.59
CA THR A 34 0.66 5.56 26.49
C THR A 34 0.01 5.32 25.13
N ILE A 35 0.81 4.95 24.14
CA ILE A 35 0.30 4.41 22.90
C ILE A 35 -0.34 3.08 23.30
N THR A 36 -1.68 3.02 23.25
CA THR A 36 -2.37 1.73 23.29
C THR A 36 -1.91 0.95 22.07
N GLU A 37 -0.91 0.11 22.25
CA GLU A 37 -0.59 -0.98 21.33
C GLU A 37 -1.84 -1.86 21.31
N GLU A 38 -2.72 -1.63 20.33
CA GLU A 38 -3.77 -2.59 20.00
C GLU A 38 -3.08 -3.85 19.49
N SER A 39 -2.75 -4.74 20.43
CA SER A 39 -2.43 -6.16 20.29
C SER A 39 -2.19 -6.60 18.84
N GLU A 40 -0.91 -6.68 18.49
CA GLU A 40 -0.37 -7.13 17.21
C GLU A 40 -0.66 -8.62 16.92
N ASP A 41 -1.20 -9.35 17.90
CA ASP A 41 -1.19 -10.81 17.99
C ASP A 41 -2.12 -11.57 17.02
N ASP A 42 -3.05 -10.89 16.33
CA ASP A 42 -3.98 -11.53 15.37
C ASP A 42 -3.71 -11.20 13.89
N TYR A 43 -2.67 -10.40 13.58
CA TYR A 43 -2.42 -9.93 12.21
C TYR A 43 -1.41 -10.81 11.48
N GLN A 44 -1.91 -11.89 10.89
CA GLN A 44 -1.13 -12.69 9.95
C GLN A 44 -1.13 -12.01 8.59
N TYR A 45 0.00 -11.38 8.22
CA TYR A 45 0.21 -10.85 6.88
C TYR A 45 0.21 -12.01 5.88
N GLU A 46 -0.76 -12.02 4.98
CA GLU A 46 -0.80 -12.96 3.86
C GLU A 46 0.27 -12.50 2.87
N GLU A 47 1.36 -13.26 2.75
CA GLU A 47 2.43 -13.01 1.79
C GLU A 47 1.82 -12.93 0.38
N ILE A 48 1.97 -11.78 -0.26
CA ILE A 48 1.57 -11.60 -1.65
C ILE A 48 2.49 -12.51 -2.46
N PRO A 49 1.97 -13.49 -3.23
CA PRO A 49 2.78 -14.30 -4.12
C PRO A 49 3.61 -13.39 -5.02
N ALA A 50 4.90 -13.70 -5.18
CA ALA A 50 5.80 -12.96 -6.08
C ALA A 50 5.39 -13.02 -7.56
N ASP A 51 4.28 -13.69 -7.87
CA ASP A 51 3.85 -14.07 -9.22
C ASP A 51 2.82 -13.09 -9.83
N ASP A 52 2.40 -12.05 -9.12
CA ASP A 52 1.76 -10.91 -9.79
C ASP A 52 2.90 -10.02 -10.32
N ASP A 53 3.27 -10.27 -11.58
CA ASP A 53 4.01 -9.37 -12.47
C ASP A 53 3.24 -8.04 -12.62
N ILE A 54 3.11 -7.29 -11.52
CA ILE A 54 2.93 -5.85 -11.58
C ILE A 54 4.26 -5.37 -12.12
N SER A 55 4.34 -5.25 -13.45
CA SER A 55 5.47 -4.63 -14.12
C SER A 55 5.51 -3.16 -13.68
N ILE A 56 6.06 -2.91 -12.49
CA ILE A 56 6.56 -1.61 -12.10
C ILE A 56 7.62 -1.34 -13.15
N LEU A 57 7.34 -0.35 -14.01
CA LEU A 57 8.22 0.14 -15.05
C LEU A 57 9.64 0.17 -14.48
N GLU A 58 10.49 -0.72 -15.00
CA GLU A 58 11.86 -0.96 -14.56
C GLU A 58 12.69 0.30 -14.87
N GLY A 59 12.51 1.33 -14.05
CA GLY A 59 13.20 2.59 -14.12
C GLY A 59 14.08 2.72 -12.90
N ASP A 60 15.39 2.57 -13.10
CA ASP A 60 16.57 2.93 -12.29
C ASP A 60 16.60 2.66 -10.76
N GLU A 61 15.49 2.35 -10.10
CA GLU A 61 15.30 2.20 -8.65
C GLU A 61 15.21 0.72 -8.22
N SER A 62 15.91 -0.18 -8.91
CA SER A 62 16.00 -1.59 -8.49
C SER A 62 16.71 -1.73 -7.14
N LEU A 63 16.23 -2.63 -6.27
CA LEU A 63 16.82 -2.94 -4.96
C LEU A 63 18.34 -3.22 -5.07
N GLU A 64 18.75 -3.88 -6.16
CA GLU A 64 20.16 -4.16 -6.47
C GLU A 64 20.99 -2.88 -6.67
N ASN A 65 20.40 -1.87 -7.32
CA ASN A 65 21.06 -0.58 -7.52
C ASN A 65 21.17 0.17 -6.19
N ILE A 66 20.10 0.19 -5.38
CA ILE A 66 20.09 0.83 -4.06
C ILE A 66 21.15 0.24 -3.13
N VAL A 67 21.26 -1.10 -3.09
CA VAL A 67 22.28 -1.79 -2.29
C VAL A 67 23.68 -1.42 -2.77
N LYS A 68 23.93 -1.39 -4.08
CA LYS A 68 25.22 -0.95 -4.63
C LYS A 68 25.54 0.52 -4.28
N THR A 69 24.57 1.42 -4.31
CA THR A 69 24.81 2.82 -3.93
C THR A 69 25.14 2.96 -2.45
N ILE A 70 24.51 2.17 -1.58
CA ILE A 70 24.79 2.15 -0.13
C ILE A 70 26.19 1.58 0.13
N GLU A 71 26.56 0.50 -0.54
CA GLU A 71 27.90 -0.09 -0.42
C GLU A 71 28.98 0.89 -0.91
N GLN A 72 28.78 1.52 -2.06
CA GLN A 72 29.67 2.55 -2.61
C GLN A 72 29.82 3.73 -1.65
N GLN A 73 28.72 4.23 -1.07
CA GLN A 73 28.75 5.32 -0.09
C GLN A 73 29.50 4.92 1.19
N ASN A 74 29.34 3.67 1.65
CA ASN A 74 30.04 3.17 2.83
C ASN A 74 31.54 3.00 2.58
N GLU A 75 31.93 2.59 1.37
CA GLU A 75 33.33 2.54 0.94
C GLU A 75 33.94 3.95 0.85
N ASP A 76 33.23 4.93 0.28
CA ASP A 76 33.67 6.33 0.21
C ASP A 76 33.82 6.96 1.60
N LEU A 77 32.90 6.68 2.53
CA LEU A 77 32.99 7.12 3.92
C LEU A 77 34.19 6.51 4.64
N LYS A 78 34.48 5.23 4.40
CA LYS A 78 35.68 4.57 4.95
C LYS A 78 36.97 5.12 4.35
N ALA A 79 37.01 5.41 3.05
CA ALA A 79 38.16 6.01 2.40
C ALA A 79 38.41 7.44 2.91
N THR A 80 37.34 8.21 3.16
CA THR A 80 37.42 9.56 3.73
C THR A 80 37.90 9.52 5.18
N ALA A 81 37.40 8.58 5.99
CA ALA A 81 37.84 8.40 7.37
C ALA A 81 39.31 7.93 7.48
N GLN A 82 39.80 7.11 6.54
CA GLN A 82 41.23 6.73 6.49
C GLN A 82 42.13 7.86 5.99
N ALA A 83 41.63 8.78 5.16
CA ALA A 83 42.39 9.97 4.73
C ALA A 83 42.58 10.98 5.87
N ASP A 84 41.62 11.08 6.79
CA ASP A 84 41.71 11.94 7.98
C ASP A 84 42.70 11.42 9.04
N ASP A 85 42.95 10.09 9.09
CA ASP A 85 43.86 9.47 10.06
C ASP A 85 45.36 9.60 9.68
N LEU A 86 45.66 10.07 8.47
CA LEU A 86 47.03 10.35 8.00
C LEU A 86 47.54 11.75 8.39
N PHE A 87 46.68 12.59 8.97
CA PHE A 87 47.05 13.88 9.54
C PHE A 87 46.73 13.88 11.04
N PRO A 88 47.68 13.50 11.92
CA PRO A 88 47.47 13.75 13.34
C PRO A 88 47.26 15.25 13.50
N ALA A 89 46.04 15.63 13.88
CA ALA A 89 45.67 17.00 14.19
C ALA A 89 46.65 17.51 15.25
N ARG A 90 47.69 18.21 14.80
CA ARG A 90 48.67 18.84 15.66
C ARG A 90 47.87 19.77 16.56
N PRO A 91 47.98 19.65 17.90
CA PRO A 91 47.22 20.52 18.79
C PRO A 91 47.53 21.96 18.36
N VAL A 92 46.48 22.66 17.93
CA VAL A 92 46.57 24.05 17.48
C VAL A 92 46.99 24.84 18.71
N SER A 93 48.30 25.07 18.85
CA SER A 93 48.81 26.03 19.82
C SER A 93 48.20 27.35 19.44
N GLN A 94 47.19 27.79 20.20
CA GLN A 94 46.51 29.06 19.97
C GLN A 94 47.57 30.15 20.02
N ARG A 95 47.97 30.63 18.84
CA ARG A 95 48.89 31.75 18.71
C ARG A 95 48.08 32.97 19.15
N PRO A 96 48.51 33.73 20.16
CA PRO A 96 47.76 34.90 20.61
C PRO A 96 47.56 35.86 19.42
N GLU A 97 46.31 36.25 19.17
CA GLU A 97 46.00 37.21 18.10
C GLU A 97 46.71 38.53 18.38
N VAL A 98 47.30 39.11 17.33
CA VAL A 98 47.91 40.43 17.39
C VAL A 98 46.80 41.48 17.30
N VAL A 99 46.92 42.57 18.05
CA VAL A 99 45.85 43.58 18.19
C VAL A 99 45.36 44.15 16.85
N ASP A 100 46.23 44.26 15.84
CA ASP A 100 45.83 44.79 14.53
C ASP A 100 44.96 43.80 13.71
N ASP A 101 45.25 42.49 13.79
CA ASP A 101 44.42 41.44 13.18
C ASP A 101 43.05 41.36 13.86
N PHE A 102 42.99 41.50 15.19
CA PHE A 102 41.72 41.56 15.92
C PHE A 102 40.88 42.78 15.52
N LEU A 103 41.48 43.97 15.42
CA LEU A 103 40.75 45.17 14.99
C LEU A 103 40.22 45.03 13.57
N ARG A 104 41.00 44.43 12.67
CA ARG A 104 40.58 44.12 11.31
C ARG A 104 39.38 43.17 11.30
N ASN A 105 39.49 42.04 12.01
CA ASN A 105 38.41 41.06 12.13
C ASN A 105 37.16 41.63 12.80
N PHE A 106 37.33 42.47 13.82
CA PHE A 106 36.23 43.17 14.50
C PHE A 106 35.50 44.13 13.56
N LEU A 107 36.23 44.98 12.84
CA LEU A 107 35.64 45.95 11.91
C LEU A 107 34.92 45.23 10.75
N ILE A 108 35.45 44.10 10.27
CA ILE A 108 34.79 43.24 9.27
C ILE A 108 33.51 42.62 9.84
N THR A 109 33.59 41.99 11.02
CA THR A 109 32.44 41.33 11.67
C THR A 109 31.31 42.31 11.98
N MET A 110 31.64 43.54 12.38
CA MET A 110 30.68 44.61 12.64
C MET A 110 30.24 45.37 11.36
N GLY A 111 30.74 44.99 10.17
CA GLY A 111 30.36 45.60 8.89
C GLY A 111 30.86 47.03 8.67
N MET A 112 31.86 47.49 9.43
CA MET A 112 32.40 48.85 9.40
C MET A 112 33.49 49.02 8.33
N MET A 113 33.15 48.74 7.06
CA MET A 113 34.11 48.66 5.95
C MET A 113 34.84 49.99 5.64
N LYS A 114 34.17 51.14 5.81
CA LYS A 114 34.80 52.45 5.60
C LYS A 114 35.84 52.76 6.67
N THR A 115 35.51 52.46 7.92
CA THR A 115 36.42 52.61 9.06
C THR A 115 37.62 51.68 8.93
N LEU A 116 37.40 50.47 8.42
CA LEU A 116 38.46 49.52 8.11
C LEU A 116 39.42 50.06 7.06
N ASP A 117 38.92 50.63 5.98
CA ASP A 117 39.74 51.16 4.87
C ASP A 117 40.60 52.35 5.34
N CYS A 118 40.00 53.26 6.12
CA CYS A 118 40.72 54.36 6.78
C CYS A 118 41.80 53.82 7.74
N PHE A 119 41.44 52.89 8.63
CA PHE A 119 42.38 52.29 9.58
C PHE A 119 43.55 51.60 8.87
N GLN A 120 43.29 50.80 7.83
CA GLN A 120 44.35 50.12 7.07
C GLN A 120 45.28 51.14 6.40
N THR A 121 44.73 52.18 5.79
CA THR A 121 45.52 53.22 5.12
C THR A 121 46.43 53.94 6.11
N GLU A 122 45.89 54.40 7.23
CA GLU A 122 46.66 55.08 8.28
C GLU A 122 47.70 54.16 8.93
N TRP A 123 47.36 52.89 9.14
CA TRP A 123 48.24 51.89 9.73
C TRP A 123 49.46 51.60 8.85
N TYR A 124 49.26 51.39 7.54
CA TYR A 124 50.36 51.20 6.59
C TYR A 124 51.20 52.46 6.43
N GLU A 125 50.58 53.64 6.45
CA GLU A 125 51.29 54.92 6.39
C GLU A 125 52.20 55.13 7.63
N MET A 126 51.70 54.82 8.83
CA MET A 126 52.49 54.89 10.06
C MET A 126 53.62 53.85 10.09
N LEU A 127 53.40 52.67 9.52
CA LEU A 127 54.41 51.63 9.41
C LEU A 127 55.55 52.04 8.46
N GLN A 128 55.23 52.63 7.30
CA GLN A 128 56.24 53.12 6.34
C GLN A 128 57.06 54.30 6.89
N LYS A 129 56.44 55.17 7.69
CA LYS A 129 57.12 56.28 8.37
C LYS A 129 58.00 55.83 9.54
N GLY A 130 57.96 54.55 9.93
CA GLY A 130 58.74 53.99 11.03
C GLY A 130 58.28 54.42 12.42
N SER A 131 57.15 55.12 12.52
CA SER A 131 56.54 55.56 13.78
C SER A 131 55.87 54.41 14.54
N LEU A 132 55.58 53.30 13.85
CA LEU A 132 55.01 52.08 14.39
C LEU A 132 56.03 50.95 14.24
N LYS A 133 56.53 50.40 15.35
CA LYS A 133 57.37 49.19 15.32
C LYS A 133 56.47 47.98 15.51
N LEU A 134 56.69 46.94 14.71
CA LEU A 134 55.95 45.67 14.81
C LEU A 134 56.05 45.00 16.19
N GLN A 135 57.07 45.35 16.99
CA GLN A 135 57.25 44.87 18.37
C GLN A 135 56.38 45.60 19.41
N ASP A 136 55.87 46.79 19.09
CA ASP A 136 55.03 47.59 20.00
C ASP A 136 53.54 47.19 19.90
N VAL A 137 53.18 46.35 18.92
CA VAL A 137 51.82 45.82 18.78
C VAL A 137 51.65 44.67 19.75
N GLY A 138 50.87 44.91 20.81
CA GLY A 138 50.56 43.91 21.83
C GLY A 138 49.69 42.77 21.31
N PHE A 139 49.52 41.75 22.16
CA PHE A 139 48.58 40.67 21.93
C PHE A 139 47.21 41.00 22.52
N VAL A 140 46.16 40.46 21.91
CA VAL A 140 44.79 40.59 22.38
C VAL A 140 44.63 39.80 23.68
N PRO A 141 43.95 40.34 24.70
CA PRO A 141 43.68 39.60 25.92
C PRO A 141 42.86 38.33 25.64
N ASP A 142 43.30 37.22 26.23
CA ASP A 142 42.75 35.86 26.02
C ASP A 142 41.22 35.76 26.24
N VAL A 143 40.67 36.58 27.14
CA VAL A 143 39.22 36.62 27.43
C VAL A 143 38.37 36.98 26.20
N TYR A 144 38.86 37.86 25.31
CA TYR A 144 38.12 38.24 24.09
C TYR A 144 38.15 37.13 23.04
N ALA A 145 39.29 36.44 22.89
CA ALA A 145 39.41 35.28 22.02
C ALA A 145 38.49 34.14 22.52
N GLN A 146 38.46 33.91 23.84
CA GLN A 146 37.57 32.93 24.46
C GLN A 146 36.09 33.27 24.25
N ASN A 147 35.69 34.54 24.39
CA ASN A 147 34.31 34.96 24.13
C ASN A 147 33.91 34.77 22.66
N GLN A 148 34.78 35.09 21.70
CA GLN A 148 34.49 34.82 20.27
C GLN A 148 34.32 33.32 19.99
N LEU A 149 35.16 32.47 20.60
CA LEU A 149 35.02 31.02 20.48
C LEU A 149 33.68 30.54 21.05
N LEU A 150 33.30 31.03 22.23
CA LEU A 150 32.01 30.72 22.86
C LEU A 150 30.82 31.23 22.03
N GLU A 151 30.90 32.42 21.43
CA GLU A 151 29.86 32.93 20.54
C GLU A 151 29.70 32.06 19.29
N HIS A 152 30.81 31.62 18.70
CA HIS A 152 30.80 30.70 17.57
C HIS A 152 30.23 29.34 17.95
N GLU A 153 30.61 28.79 19.11
CA GLU A 153 30.06 27.54 19.63
C GLU A 153 28.55 27.63 19.87
N VAL A 154 28.07 28.71 20.50
CA VAL A 154 26.63 28.97 20.69
C VAL A 154 25.91 29.06 19.36
N LYS A 155 26.51 29.71 18.36
CA LYS A 155 25.94 29.82 17.00
C LYS A 155 25.83 28.45 16.33
N ASN A 156 26.87 27.62 16.45
CA ASN A 156 26.89 26.27 15.89
C ASN A 156 25.85 25.37 16.57
N VAL A 157 25.83 25.34 17.91
CA VAL A 157 24.85 24.56 18.68
C VAL A 157 23.42 24.99 18.36
N LYS A 158 23.16 26.29 18.19
CA LYS A 158 21.84 26.78 17.77
C LYS A 158 21.47 26.32 16.36
N LYS A 159 22.42 26.31 15.43
CA LYS A 159 22.21 25.81 14.07
C LYS A 159 21.90 24.32 14.10
N ASP A 160 22.69 23.52 14.81
CA ASP A 160 22.50 22.07 14.92
C ASP A 160 21.16 21.74 15.57
N LEU A 161 20.75 22.51 16.58
CA LEU A 161 19.43 22.36 17.21
C LEU A 161 18.30 22.61 16.22
N GLU A 162 18.41 23.60 15.35
CA GLU A 162 17.40 23.89 14.33
C GLU A 162 17.36 22.80 13.26
N ASP A 163 18.52 22.35 12.78
CA ASP A 163 18.63 21.26 11.81
C ASP A 163 18.05 19.94 12.38
N CYS A 164 18.29 19.65 13.66
CA CYS A 164 17.68 18.52 14.37
C CYS A 164 16.16 18.67 14.51
N LYS A 165 15.64 19.87 14.80
CA LYS A 165 14.19 20.11 14.89
C LYS A 165 13.51 19.88 13.54
N ILE A 166 14.09 20.39 12.45
CA ILE A 166 13.58 20.18 11.09
C ILE A 166 13.52 18.68 10.78
N THR A 167 14.62 17.97 11.04
CA THR A 167 14.70 16.51 10.81
C THR A 167 13.69 15.74 11.65
N THR A 168 13.48 16.14 12.91
CA THR A 168 12.51 15.51 13.81
C THR A 168 11.08 15.75 13.33
N ASN A 169 10.77 16.96 12.86
CA ASN A 169 9.45 17.29 12.33
C ASN A 169 9.16 16.53 11.04
N THR A 170 10.10 16.47 10.11
CA THR A 170 9.93 15.68 8.86
C THR A 170 9.80 14.19 9.14
N ALA A 171 10.56 13.64 10.08
CA ALA A 171 10.41 12.25 10.55
C ALA A 171 9.04 12.01 11.20
N SER A 172 8.53 12.97 11.99
CA SER A 172 7.21 12.87 12.61
C SER A 172 6.09 12.90 11.57
N GLU A 173 6.19 13.76 10.55
CA GLU A 173 5.22 13.82 9.45
C GLU A 173 5.19 12.54 8.62
N THR A 174 6.36 11.97 8.31
CA THR A 174 6.45 10.69 7.58
C THR A 174 5.87 9.54 8.40
N LEU A 175 6.13 9.47 9.71
CA LEU A 175 5.50 8.50 10.60
C LEU A 175 3.97 8.59 10.59
N ILE A 176 3.40 9.80 10.60
CA ILE A 176 1.94 9.98 10.52
C ILE A 176 1.40 9.45 9.19
N LYS A 177 2.09 9.68 8.07
CA LYS A 177 1.70 9.16 6.75
C LYS A 177 1.74 7.63 6.73
N LEU A 178 2.83 7.03 7.20
CA LEU A 178 2.99 5.56 7.24
C LEU A 178 1.94 4.90 8.15
N ARG A 179 1.60 5.50 9.30
CA ARG A 179 0.53 5.01 10.16
C ARG A 179 -0.82 5.03 9.46
N LYS A 180 -1.15 6.10 8.75
CA LYS A 180 -2.40 6.19 7.97
C LYS A 180 -2.46 5.12 6.88
N GLU A 181 -1.37 4.88 6.18
CA GLU A 181 -1.29 3.86 5.13
C GLU A 181 -1.44 2.45 5.71
N ARG A 182 -0.72 2.14 6.79
CA ARG A 182 -0.87 0.90 7.55
C ARG A 182 -2.33 0.69 7.98
N ASP A 183 -2.97 1.72 8.54
CA ASP A 183 -4.35 1.64 9.00
C ASP A 183 -5.34 1.48 7.83
N PHE A 184 -5.07 2.12 6.69
CA PHE A 184 -5.81 1.93 5.46
C PHE A 184 -5.73 0.48 4.96
N HIS A 185 -4.53 -0.09 4.87
CA HIS A 185 -4.34 -1.49 4.48
C HIS A 185 -5.02 -2.45 5.47
N ARG A 186 -4.87 -2.21 6.78
CA ARG A 186 -5.52 -3.01 7.83
C ARG A 186 -7.05 -2.97 7.70
N MET A 187 -7.62 -1.79 7.49
CA MET A 187 -9.07 -1.65 7.28
C MET A 187 -9.52 -2.31 5.98
N HIS A 188 -8.77 -2.12 4.89
CA HIS A 188 -9.08 -2.68 3.58
C HIS A 188 -9.06 -4.21 3.61
N HIS A 189 -8.00 -4.81 4.17
CA HIS A 189 -7.90 -6.25 4.33
C HIS A 189 -9.06 -6.81 5.16
N LYS A 190 -9.42 -6.16 6.29
CA LYS A 190 -10.59 -6.56 7.09
C LYS A 190 -11.89 -6.54 6.27
N ARG A 191 -12.10 -5.51 5.46
CA ARG A 191 -13.28 -5.40 4.57
C ARG A 191 -13.30 -6.53 3.55
N VAL A 192 -12.19 -6.74 2.85
CA VAL A 192 -12.05 -7.80 1.84
C VAL A 192 -12.27 -9.19 2.46
N ALA A 193 -11.71 -9.44 3.65
CA ALA A 193 -11.91 -10.70 4.36
C ALA A 193 -13.39 -10.93 4.72
N GLN A 194 -14.11 -9.87 5.14
CA GLN A 194 -15.55 -9.95 5.40
C GLN A 194 -16.35 -10.25 4.11
N GLU A 195 -16.02 -9.60 3.00
CA GLU A 195 -16.64 -9.85 1.69
C GLU A 195 -16.36 -11.27 1.20
N LYS A 196 -15.11 -11.73 1.28
CA LYS A 196 -14.69 -13.12 1.00
C LYS A 196 -15.55 -14.11 1.79
N ASN A 197 -15.69 -13.90 3.09
CA ASN A 197 -16.46 -14.78 3.96
C ASN A 197 -17.96 -14.78 3.63
N ARG A 198 -18.53 -13.64 3.24
CA ARG A 198 -19.93 -13.57 2.75
C ARG A 198 -20.10 -14.40 1.47
N LEU A 199 -19.22 -14.23 0.49
CA LEU A 199 -19.26 -14.99 -0.76
C LEU A 199 -19.09 -16.49 -0.54
N ILE A 200 -18.17 -16.89 0.35
CA ILE A 200 -17.99 -18.30 0.74
C ILE A 200 -19.30 -18.87 1.29
N ASN A 201 -20.00 -18.13 2.15
CA ASN A 201 -21.25 -18.57 2.74
C ASN A 201 -22.37 -18.69 1.69
N ASP A 202 -22.44 -17.76 0.73
CA ASP A 202 -23.40 -17.81 -0.36
C ASP A 202 -23.14 -19.00 -1.28
N ILE A 203 -21.87 -19.27 -1.62
CA ILE A 203 -21.47 -20.46 -2.38
C ILE A 203 -21.87 -21.74 -1.63
N LYS A 204 -21.63 -21.82 -0.31
CA LYS A 204 -22.04 -22.98 0.51
C LYS A 204 -23.55 -23.17 0.49
N ARG A 205 -24.33 -22.09 0.63
CA ARG A 205 -25.79 -22.12 0.57
C ARG A 205 -26.27 -22.59 -0.80
N LEU A 206 -25.67 -22.08 -1.88
CA LEU A 206 -26.01 -22.44 -3.25
C LEU A 206 -25.69 -23.91 -3.54
N LYS A 207 -24.51 -24.40 -3.14
CA LYS A 207 -24.14 -25.82 -3.26
C LYS A 207 -25.15 -26.72 -2.55
N LYS A 208 -25.56 -26.36 -1.32
CA LYS A 208 -26.59 -27.09 -0.57
C LYS A 208 -27.94 -27.09 -1.30
N HIS A 209 -28.32 -25.98 -1.91
CA HIS A 209 -29.55 -25.87 -2.70
C HIS A 209 -29.51 -26.75 -3.95
N TYR A 210 -28.39 -26.80 -4.69
CA TYR A 210 -28.27 -27.70 -5.85
C TYR A 210 -28.23 -29.18 -5.46
N ALA A 211 -27.56 -29.52 -4.35
CA ALA A 211 -27.57 -30.89 -3.84
C ALA A 211 -29.00 -31.39 -3.50
N SER A 212 -29.95 -30.50 -3.19
CA SER A 212 -31.34 -30.88 -2.93
C SER A 212 -32.14 -31.19 -4.22
N PHE A 213 -31.71 -30.68 -5.38
CA PHE A 213 -32.34 -31.01 -6.66
C PHE A 213 -31.93 -32.39 -7.18
N GLU A 214 -30.74 -32.87 -6.83
CA GLU A 214 -30.22 -34.17 -7.24
C GLU A 214 -31.21 -35.35 -7.02
N PRO A 215 -31.81 -35.55 -5.83
CA PRO A 215 -32.80 -36.60 -5.63
C PRO A 215 -34.08 -36.41 -6.47
N THR A 216 -34.46 -35.16 -6.75
CA THR A 216 -35.64 -34.89 -7.59
C THR A 216 -35.37 -35.23 -9.05
N LEU A 217 -34.18 -34.90 -9.56
CA LEU A 217 -33.73 -35.29 -10.90
C LEU A 217 -33.60 -36.81 -11.03
N SER A 218 -33.04 -37.50 -10.03
CA SER A 218 -32.99 -38.98 -10.01
C SER A 218 -34.38 -39.59 -10.12
N LYS A 219 -35.34 -39.11 -9.33
CA LYS A 219 -36.73 -39.60 -9.37
C LYS A 219 -37.38 -39.37 -10.73
N ILE A 220 -37.17 -38.22 -11.37
CA ILE A 220 -37.71 -37.95 -12.71
C ILE A 220 -37.08 -38.90 -13.74
N LYS A 221 -35.76 -39.12 -13.66
CA LYS A 221 -35.04 -40.05 -14.54
C LYS A 221 -35.52 -41.49 -14.36
N GLU A 222 -35.75 -41.94 -13.14
CA GLU A 222 -36.33 -43.25 -12.83
C GLU A 222 -37.74 -43.39 -13.43
N LYS A 223 -38.61 -42.40 -13.23
CA LYS A 223 -39.96 -42.39 -13.81
C LYS A 223 -39.94 -42.42 -15.34
N TYR A 224 -39.06 -41.64 -15.95
CA TYR A 224 -38.86 -41.62 -17.40
C TYR A 224 -38.44 -43.01 -17.93
N ASN A 225 -37.44 -43.63 -17.29
CA ASN A 225 -36.98 -44.97 -17.65
C ASN A 225 -38.09 -46.03 -17.47
N ALA A 226 -38.87 -45.94 -16.40
CA ALA A 226 -40.02 -46.82 -16.17
C ALA A 226 -41.10 -46.65 -17.25
N ALA A 227 -41.43 -45.41 -17.61
CA ALA A 227 -42.40 -45.09 -18.66
C ALA A 227 -41.94 -45.61 -20.03
N ILE A 228 -40.64 -45.49 -20.36
CA ILE A 228 -40.08 -46.07 -21.60
C ILE A 228 -40.23 -47.59 -21.61
N LYS A 229 -39.86 -48.27 -20.51
CA LYS A 229 -40.00 -49.73 -20.41
C LYS A 229 -41.45 -50.17 -20.58
N GLN A 230 -42.39 -49.47 -19.93
CA GLN A 230 -43.82 -49.76 -20.06
C GLN A 230 -44.34 -49.48 -21.48
N LYS A 231 -43.93 -48.38 -22.12
CA LYS A 231 -44.26 -48.08 -23.52
C LYS A 231 -43.76 -49.20 -24.45
N MET A 232 -42.56 -49.72 -24.21
CA MET A 232 -42.01 -50.83 -24.99
C MET A 232 -42.83 -52.11 -24.78
N LEU A 233 -43.14 -52.49 -23.53
CA LEU A 233 -43.95 -53.67 -23.22
C LEU A 233 -45.35 -53.60 -23.84
N THR A 234 -46.05 -52.48 -23.64
CA THR A 234 -47.38 -52.25 -24.24
C THR A 234 -47.32 -52.23 -25.77
N SER A 235 -46.19 -51.81 -26.37
CA SER A 235 -46.02 -51.93 -27.81
C SER A 235 -45.92 -53.37 -28.28
N LEU A 236 -45.13 -54.19 -27.58
CA LEU A 236 -45.01 -55.62 -27.90
C LEU A 236 -46.33 -56.37 -27.70
N GLU A 237 -47.10 -56.05 -26.66
CA GLU A 237 -48.43 -56.62 -26.44
C GLU A 237 -49.40 -56.25 -27.55
N ARG A 238 -49.40 -54.99 -28.00
CA ARG A 238 -50.19 -54.54 -29.14
C ARG A 238 -49.79 -55.26 -30.42
N ASP A 239 -48.50 -55.40 -30.69
CA ASP A 239 -47.99 -56.07 -31.88
C ASP A 239 -48.39 -57.57 -31.87
N ARG A 240 -48.31 -58.24 -30.71
CA ARG A 240 -48.80 -59.60 -30.54
C ARG A 240 -50.31 -59.72 -30.78
N ALA A 241 -51.11 -58.80 -30.25
CA ALA A 241 -52.56 -58.78 -30.45
C ALA A 241 -52.93 -58.53 -31.93
N LEU A 242 -52.21 -57.63 -32.62
CA LEU A 242 -52.39 -57.39 -34.05
C LEU A 242 -52.05 -58.64 -34.88
N VAL A 243 -50.94 -59.34 -34.57
CA VAL A 243 -50.59 -60.61 -35.22
C VAL A 243 -51.68 -61.68 -35.01
N GLN A 244 -52.20 -61.80 -33.79
CA GLN A 244 -53.31 -62.72 -33.50
C GLN A 244 -54.59 -62.34 -34.27
N MET A 245 -54.96 -61.05 -34.29
CA MET A 245 -56.12 -60.56 -35.02
C MET A 245 -55.98 -60.79 -36.53
N SER A 246 -54.81 -60.51 -37.12
CA SER A 246 -54.54 -60.81 -38.53
C SER A 246 -54.60 -62.32 -38.82
N GLY A 247 -54.10 -63.16 -37.92
CA GLY A 247 -54.22 -64.62 -38.01
C GLY A 247 -55.67 -65.10 -37.98
N LEU A 248 -56.48 -64.59 -37.04
CA LEU A 248 -57.91 -64.88 -36.95
C LEU A 248 -58.68 -64.36 -38.18
N GLN A 249 -58.36 -63.16 -38.67
CA GLN A 249 -58.98 -62.60 -39.87
C GLN A 249 -58.63 -63.42 -41.12
N ALA A 250 -57.40 -63.92 -41.24
CA ALA A 250 -57.00 -64.82 -42.32
C ALA A 250 -57.76 -66.17 -42.24
N ALA A 251 -57.92 -66.72 -41.03
CA ALA A 251 -58.71 -67.93 -40.81
C ALA A 251 -60.20 -67.73 -41.15
N LEU A 252 -60.80 -66.60 -40.72
CA LEU A 252 -62.18 -66.24 -41.08
C LEU A 252 -62.34 -66.10 -42.60
N ARG A 253 -61.44 -65.38 -43.29
CA ARG A 253 -61.47 -65.29 -44.75
C ARG A 253 -61.34 -66.64 -45.45
N ALA A 254 -60.49 -67.53 -44.94
CA ALA A 254 -60.34 -68.87 -45.51
C ALA A 254 -61.66 -69.67 -45.41
N ILE A 255 -62.41 -69.50 -44.32
CA ILE A 255 -63.73 -70.12 -44.12
C ILE A 255 -64.79 -69.44 -45.02
N GLU A 256 -64.78 -68.11 -45.11
CA GLU A 256 -65.73 -67.32 -45.91
C GLU A 256 -65.53 -67.49 -47.42
N CYS A 257 -64.30 -67.69 -47.90
CA CYS A 257 -64.01 -67.88 -49.32
C CYS A 257 -64.26 -69.30 -49.84
N GLY A 258 -64.57 -70.29 -48.99
CA GLY A 258 -64.95 -71.64 -49.42
C GLY A 258 -64.00 -72.24 -50.47
N CYS A 259 -62.70 -72.39 -50.14
CA CYS A 259 -61.75 -73.06 -51.03
C CYS A 259 -60.91 -74.09 -50.27
N ASP A 260 -60.93 -75.31 -50.79
CA ASP A 260 -60.09 -76.44 -50.41
C ASP A 260 -58.59 -76.10 -50.48
N PHE A 261 -57.82 -76.73 -49.59
CA PHE A 261 -56.35 -76.62 -49.50
C PHE A 261 -55.66 -76.86 -50.86
N PRO A 262 -54.55 -76.14 -51.10
CA PRO A 262 -53.30 -76.89 -51.14
C PRO A 262 -52.15 -76.24 -50.37
N VAL A 263 -51.34 -77.11 -49.77
CA VAL A 263 -50.01 -76.83 -49.24
C VAL A 263 -49.07 -76.44 -50.38
N ALA A 264 -48.34 -75.32 -50.24
CA ALA A 264 -47.04 -75.14 -50.88
C ALA A 264 -46.17 -74.10 -50.15
N MET A 265 -44.89 -74.47 -50.06
CA MET A 265 -43.79 -73.85 -49.35
C MET A 265 -43.26 -72.55 -49.98
N THR A 266 -42.50 -71.84 -49.14
CA THR A 266 -41.41 -70.90 -49.47
C THR A 266 -41.74 -69.63 -50.26
N SER A 267 -41.70 -68.49 -49.57
CA SER A 267 -41.07 -67.28 -50.13
C SER A 267 -40.66 -66.35 -49.00
N GLY A 268 -39.36 -66.26 -48.76
CA GLY A 268 -38.77 -65.30 -47.83
C GLY A 268 -38.94 -63.89 -48.39
N TYR A 269 -39.93 -63.17 -47.87
CA TYR A 269 -40.02 -61.73 -48.05
C TYR A 269 -38.96 -61.07 -47.14
N LYS A 270 -37.75 -60.87 -47.69
CA LYS A 270 -36.82 -59.85 -47.21
C LYS A 270 -37.49 -58.49 -47.41
N GLY A 271 -38.22 -58.03 -46.40
CA GLY A 271 -38.49 -56.62 -46.22
C GLY A 271 -37.16 -55.94 -45.91
N HIS A 272 -36.60 -55.23 -46.88
CA HIS A 272 -35.52 -54.28 -46.65
C HIS A 272 -36.00 -53.29 -45.57
N SER A 273 -35.54 -53.49 -44.34
CA SER A 273 -35.47 -52.43 -43.33
C SER A 273 -34.41 -51.45 -43.84
N GLU A 274 -34.82 -50.50 -44.68
CA GLU A 274 -34.07 -49.26 -44.80
C GLU A 274 -34.15 -48.57 -43.44
N CYS A 275 -33.11 -48.79 -42.64
CA CYS A 275 -32.80 -48.04 -41.45
C CYS A 275 -32.67 -46.56 -41.86
N ARG A 276 -33.80 -45.85 -41.88
CA ARG A 276 -33.83 -44.41 -42.12
C ARG A 276 -33.04 -43.77 -41.00
N LYS A 277 -31.87 -43.27 -41.40
CA LYS A 277 -30.94 -42.40 -40.71
C LYS A 277 -31.67 -41.53 -39.68
N ASP A 278 -31.22 -41.67 -38.44
CA ASP A 278 -31.38 -40.80 -37.28
C ASP A 278 -32.56 -39.82 -37.31
N GLY A 279 -33.49 -40.00 -36.37
CA GLY A 279 -34.55 -39.02 -36.12
C GLY A 279 -33.96 -37.63 -35.83
N PRO A 280 -34.74 -36.54 -36.03
CA PRO A 280 -34.26 -35.16 -35.91
C PRO A 280 -33.51 -34.88 -34.60
N SER A 281 -33.92 -35.54 -33.51
CA SER A 281 -33.30 -35.42 -32.19
C SER A 281 -31.94 -36.11 -32.07
N HIS A 282 -31.73 -37.23 -32.75
CA HIS A 282 -30.43 -37.94 -32.75
C HIS A 282 -29.39 -37.20 -33.62
N ARG A 283 -29.83 -36.61 -34.74
CA ARG A 283 -29.00 -35.76 -35.59
C ARG A 283 -28.53 -34.49 -34.86
N ALA A 284 -29.43 -33.81 -34.17
CA ALA A 284 -29.10 -32.62 -33.38
C ALA A 284 -28.08 -32.90 -32.27
N LEU A 285 -28.16 -34.06 -31.62
CA LEU A 285 -27.20 -34.49 -30.59
C LEU A 285 -25.82 -34.82 -31.18
N ALA A 286 -25.76 -35.40 -32.37
CA ALA A 286 -24.50 -35.66 -33.07
C ALA A 286 -23.83 -34.36 -33.53
N GLU A 287 -24.60 -33.43 -34.08
CA GLU A 287 -24.11 -32.09 -34.49
C GLU A 287 -23.61 -31.28 -33.27
N ALA A 288 -24.33 -31.33 -32.14
CA ALA A 288 -23.89 -30.65 -30.91
C ALA A 288 -22.59 -31.22 -30.33
N ARG A 289 -22.36 -32.54 -30.44
CA ARG A 289 -21.10 -33.16 -30.02
C ARG A 289 -19.93 -32.78 -30.92
N ALA A 290 -20.12 -32.79 -32.24
CA ALA A 290 -19.08 -32.38 -33.19
C ALA A 290 -18.67 -30.91 -33.00
N ILE A 291 -19.61 -30.03 -32.65
CA ILE A 291 -19.32 -28.61 -32.36
C ILE A 291 -18.53 -28.43 -31.06
N ALA A 292 -18.75 -29.29 -30.05
CA ALA A 292 -18.01 -29.25 -28.80
C ALA A 292 -16.57 -29.73 -28.98
N GLU A 293 -16.36 -30.80 -29.74
CA GLU A 293 -15.03 -31.36 -30.03
C GLU A 293 -14.17 -30.46 -30.92
N ALA A 294 -14.76 -29.54 -31.69
CA ALA A 294 -14.04 -28.56 -32.51
C ALA A 294 -13.71 -27.24 -31.77
N ARG A 295 -14.11 -27.11 -30.51
CA ARG A 295 -13.88 -25.91 -29.66
C ARG A 295 -12.88 -26.13 -28.53
N GLU A 296 -12.41 -27.35 -28.33
CA GLU A 296 -11.15 -27.65 -27.64
C GLU A 296 -9.98 -27.52 -28.63
#